data_AF-A0A368FKB8-F1
#
_entry.id   AF-A0A368FKB8-F1
#
_cell.length_a   1.000
_cell.length_b   1.000
_cell.length_c   1.000
_cell.angle_alpha   90.00
_cell.angle_beta   90.00
_cell.angle_gamma   90.00
#
_symmetry.space_group_name_H-M   'P 1'
#
loop_
_entity.id
_entity.type
_entity.pdbx_description
1 polymer ?
#
loop_
_entity_poly.entity_id
_entity_poly.type
_entity_poly.pdbx_seq_one_letter_code
_entity_poly.pdbx_strand_id
1 'polypeptide(L)'
;MKLKVALTEAHKSIRLSQLTEDDEDYESDIPSSEDRFRVSPRPIGDVNYRELARTMKDDGHLKKLKRLSDDLKREKDELRRLAMDTKEAFSVCMGEVRMMLESKTADFFRVLIGRYCSEMQKRKQLHNQLVEINGNIRVFYRIRPQLGDTKESPAVVIDEMDNGVVHLAHPSGRKSSEGADFVIPMAYTQEQIFSKVSPIITSCIDGYNVCLFAYGHTGSGKTYTMEGPETNPGINQRAIMQLFEAADGRNEDIDYEINVSMMEIYNEKIR
;
A
#
# COMPACT_ATOMS: atom_id res chain seq x y z
N MET A 1 -0.96 -3.18 9.32
CA MET A 1 -1.27 -2.82 10.74
C MET A 1 -0.71 -1.45 11.18
N LYS A 2 0.51 -1.06 10.76
CA LYS A 2 1.18 0.20 11.16
C LYS A 2 0.48 1.49 10.71
N LEU A 3 -0.14 1.49 9.52
CA LEU A 3 -0.88 2.65 8.98
C LEU A 3 -2.13 3.02 9.77
N LYS A 4 -2.87 2.03 10.31
CA LYS A 4 -4.03 2.28 11.18
C LYS A 4 -3.60 2.93 12.50
N VAL A 5 -2.47 2.50 13.06
CA VAL A 5 -1.96 3.06 14.32
C VAL A 5 -1.53 4.51 14.13
N ALA A 6 -0.75 4.80 13.08
CA ALA A 6 -0.30 6.15 12.75
C ALA A 6 -1.45 7.12 12.44
N LEU A 7 -2.48 6.68 11.70
CA LEU A 7 -3.66 7.51 11.42
C LEU A 7 -4.50 7.78 12.67
N THR A 8 -4.58 6.79 13.58
CA THR A 8 -5.31 6.93 14.85
C THR A 8 -4.58 7.87 15.80
N GLU A 9 -3.24 7.81 15.85
CA GLU A 9 -2.42 8.73 16.65
C GLU A 9 -2.48 10.16 16.12
N ALA A 10 -2.42 10.35 14.80
CA ALA A 10 -2.58 11.67 14.16
C ALA A 10 -3.95 12.29 14.44
N HIS A 11 -5.03 11.51 14.33
CA HIS A 11 -6.38 11.99 14.66
C HIS A 11 -6.57 12.27 16.16
N LYS A 12 -5.90 11.51 17.04
CA LYS A 12 -5.95 11.74 18.48
C LYS A 12 -5.22 13.02 18.88
N SER A 13 -4.08 13.30 18.23
CA SER A 13 -3.31 14.54 18.37
C SER A 13 -4.11 15.78 17.95
N ILE A 14 -4.72 15.75 16.76
CA ILE A 14 -5.53 16.87 16.21
C ILE A 14 -6.77 17.13 17.06
N ARG A 15 -7.40 16.06 17.58
CA ARG A 15 -8.59 16.20 18.44
C ARG A 15 -8.25 16.73 19.83
N LEU A 16 -7.04 16.46 20.33
CA LEU A 16 -6.57 17.01 21.60
C LEU A 16 -6.23 18.49 21.47
N SER A 17 -5.61 18.92 20.37
CA SER A 17 -5.33 20.34 20.12
C SER A 17 -6.60 21.17 19.90
N GLN A 18 -7.62 20.60 19.25
CA GLN A 18 -8.93 21.26 19.06
C GLN A 18 -9.78 21.34 20.33
N LEU A 19 -9.46 20.56 21.37
CA LEU A 19 -10.15 20.62 22.67
C LEU A 19 -9.46 21.55 23.66
N THR A 20 -8.23 22.00 23.37
CA THR A 20 -7.44 22.87 24.27
C THR A 20 -7.42 24.33 23.86
N GLU A 21 -7.97 24.69 22.68
CA GLU A 21 -7.92 26.07 22.16
C GLU A 21 -9.17 26.93 22.47
N ASP A 22 -10.23 26.36 23.06
CA ASP A 22 -11.50 27.09 23.31
C ASP A 22 -11.91 27.21 24.80
N ASP A 23 -11.06 26.80 25.75
CA ASP A 23 -11.39 26.79 27.21
C ASP A 23 -10.55 27.76 28.07
N GLU A 24 -9.86 28.73 27.47
CA GLU A 24 -9.20 29.84 28.21
C GLU A 24 -9.95 31.15 27.94
N ASP A 25 -10.91 31.53 28.81
CA ASP A 25 -11.32 32.92 29.15
C ASP A 25 -12.77 33.08 29.68
N TYR A 26 -13.32 32.10 30.41
CA TYR A 26 -14.64 32.28 31.07
C TYR A 26 -14.67 32.15 32.59
N GLU A 27 -13.52 32.12 33.26
CA GLU A 27 -13.45 32.05 34.73
C GLU A 27 -12.78 33.26 35.42
N SER A 28 -12.29 34.26 34.69
CA SER A 28 -11.55 35.38 35.30
C SER A 28 -12.41 36.57 35.80
N ASP A 29 -13.71 36.63 35.48
CA ASP A 29 -14.57 37.78 35.81
C ASP A 29 -15.71 37.49 36.80
N ILE A 30 -15.61 36.42 37.61
CA ILE A 30 -16.50 36.22 38.75
C ILE A 30 -15.76 36.69 40.02
N PRO A 31 -16.05 37.89 40.57
CA PRO A 31 -15.44 38.30 41.82
C PRO A 31 -15.93 37.35 42.92
N SER A 32 -15.01 36.79 43.69
CA SER A 32 -15.31 35.93 44.82
C SER A 32 -16.38 36.58 45.71
N SER A 33 -17.36 35.78 46.12
CA SER A 33 -18.54 36.23 46.85
C SER A 33 -18.27 36.64 48.31
N GLU A 34 -17.00 36.71 48.72
CA GLU A 34 -16.64 36.89 50.13
C GLU A 34 -16.15 38.29 50.51
N ASP A 35 -15.76 39.16 49.56
CA ASP A 35 -15.21 40.49 49.89
C ASP A 35 -16.15 41.70 49.71
N ARG A 36 -17.44 41.48 49.35
CA ARG A 36 -18.40 42.58 49.15
C ARG A 36 -19.24 42.98 50.38
N PHE A 37 -19.02 42.36 51.54
CA PHE A 37 -19.77 42.68 52.76
C PHE A 37 -18.86 42.84 53.99
N ARG A 38 -17.97 43.83 53.97
CA ARG A 38 -17.41 44.40 55.20
C ARG A 38 -17.84 45.84 55.35
N VAL A 39 -19.08 46.04 55.80
CA VAL A 39 -19.59 47.35 56.20
C VAL A 39 -19.29 47.55 57.68
N SER A 40 -18.30 48.39 57.99
CA SER A 40 -18.08 48.90 59.35
C SER A 40 -19.33 49.65 59.84
N PRO A 41 -19.82 49.44 61.08
CA PRO A 41 -21.04 50.08 61.55
C PRO A 41 -20.79 51.59 61.70
N ARG A 42 -21.44 52.41 60.86
CA ARG A 42 -21.54 53.85 61.09
C ARG A 42 -22.75 54.13 61.99
N PRO A 43 -22.68 55.11 62.89
CA PRO A 43 -23.80 55.44 63.77
C PRO A 43 -25.00 55.86 62.91
N ILE A 44 -26.10 55.14 63.09
CA ILE A 44 -27.37 55.33 62.39
C ILE A 44 -28.01 56.61 62.96
N GLY A 45 -27.80 57.75 62.29
CA GLY A 45 -28.62 58.94 62.51
C GLY A 45 -30.06 58.63 62.14
N ASP A 46 -31.01 59.14 62.94
CA ASP A 46 -32.46 58.87 62.91
C ASP A 46 -32.99 58.52 61.51
N VAL A 47 -33.00 57.22 61.21
CA VAL A 47 -33.63 56.71 60.00
C VAL A 47 -35.12 56.85 60.25
N ASN A 48 -35.77 57.66 59.44
CA ASN A 48 -37.22 57.79 59.43
C ASN A 48 -37.82 56.46 58.94
N TYR A 49 -37.98 55.50 59.86
CA TYR A 49 -38.50 54.17 59.59
C TYR A 49 -39.87 54.19 58.89
N ARG A 50 -40.62 55.31 58.98
CA ARG A 50 -41.87 55.51 58.24
C ARG A 50 -41.68 55.77 56.75
N GLU A 51 -40.58 56.37 56.34
CA GLU A 51 -40.30 56.71 54.95
C GLU A 51 -39.62 55.53 54.23
N LEU A 52 -38.73 54.82 54.94
CA LEU A 52 -38.19 53.54 54.52
C LEU A 52 -39.29 52.45 54.43
N ALA A 53 -40.22 52.42 55.39
CA ALA A 53 -41.39 51.54 55.29
C ALA A 53 -42.40 51.97 54.22
N ARG A 54 -42.37 53.22 53.74
CA ARG A 54 -43.19 53.68 52.61
C ARG A 54 -42.60 53.24 51.28
N THR A 55 -41.27 53.31 51.10
CA THR A 55 -40.60 52.76 49.93
C THR A 55 -40.61 51.22 49.93
N MET A 56 -40.58 50.58 51.10
CA MET A 56 -40.85 49.13 51.23
C MET A 56 -42.33 48.76 51.07
N LYS A 57 -43.26 49.73 51.17
CA LYS A 57 -44.68 49.57 50.86
C LYS A 57 -45.00 49.65 49.36
N ASP A 58 -44.02 49.92 48.50
CA ASP A 58 -44.11 49.63 47.06
C ASP A 58 -43.98 48.13 46.83
N ASP A 59 -44.83 47.40 47.52
CA ASP A 59 -45.08 45.97 47.49
C ASP A 59 -45.34 45.48 46.05
N GLY A 60 -45.81 46.39 45.19
CA GLY A 60 -45.98 46.19 43.76
C GLY A 60 -44.66 46.03 42.98
N HIS A 61 -43.60 46.77 43.33
CA HIS A 61 -42.29 46.66 42.68
C HIS A 61 -41.57 45.37 43.08
N LEU A 62 -41.58 45.04 44.38
CA LEU A 62 -40.98 43.79 44.87
C LEU A 62 -41.71 42.55 44.32
N LYS A 63 -43.06 42.60 44.23
CA LYS A 63 -43.86 41.57 43.57
C LYS A 63 -43.54 41.47 42.07
N LYS A 64 -43.32 42.59 41.37
CA LYS A 64 -42.90 42.60 39.96
C LYS A 64 -41.53 41.96 39.77
N LEU A 65 -40.56 42.32 40.61
CA LEU A 65 -39.19 41.81 40.54
C LEU A 65 -39.14 40.31 40.86
N LYS A 66 -39.94 39.85 41.81
CA LYS A 66 -40.10 38.43 42.14
C LYS A 66 -40.72 37.65 40.99
N ARG A 67 -41.79 38.17 40.37
CA ARG A 67 -42.39 37.57 39.15
C ARG A 67 -41.38 37.50 38.01
N LEU A 68 -40.64 38.58 37.75
CA LEU A 68 -39.62 38.62 36.71
C LEU A 68 -38.50 37.61 36.97
N SER A 69 -38.07 37.46 38.24
CA SER A 69 -37.09 36.44 38.62
C SER A 69 -37.63 35.01 38.44
N ASP A 70 -38.91 34.76 38.75
CA ASP A 70 -39.55 33.45 38.56
C ASP A 70 -39.79 33.13 37.08
N ASP A 71 -40.03 34.16 36.24
CA ASP A 71 -40.12 34.04 34.78
C ASP A 71 -38.74 33.76 34.18
N LEU A 72 -37.70 34.50 34.58
CA LEU A 72 -36.32 34.29 34.12
C LEU A 72 -35.80 32.89 34.50
N LYS A 73 -36.20 32.39 35.68
CA LYS A 73 -35.83 31.05 36.15
C LYS A 73 -36.50 29.96 35.32
N ARG A 74 -37.78 30.15 34.95
CA ARG A 74 -38.50 29.27 34.03
C ARG A 74 -37.86 29.26 32.65
N GLU A 75 -37.56 30.44 32.10
CA GLU A 75 -36.93 30.57 30.78
C GLU A 75 -35.53 29.92 30.76
N LYS A 76 -34.75 30.06 31.84
CA LYS A 76 -33.46 29.36 32.00
C LYS A 76 -33.61 27.83 32.03
N ASP A 77 -34.61 27.33 32.74
CA ASP A 77 -34.85 25.88 32.85
C ASP A 77 -35.36 25.30 31.52
N GLU A 78 -36.14 26.07 30.75
CA GLU A 78 -36.52 25.75 29.37
C GLU A 78 -35.31 25.72 28.42
N LEU A 79 -34.44 26.73 28.49
CA LEU A 79 -33.21 26.77 27.68
C LEU A 79 -32.29 25.58 27.97
N ARG A 80 -32.18 25.18 29.26
CA ARG A 80 -31.42 23.99 29.67
C ARG A 80 -32.00 22.69 29.10
N ARG A 81 -33.34 22.55 29.09
CA ARG A 81 -34.00 21.40 28.47
C ARG A 81 -33.73 21.35 26.97
N LEU A 82 -33.91 22.47 26.27
CA LEU A 82 -33.64 22.56 24.84
C LEU A 82 -32.17 22.25 24.50
N ALA A 83 -31.22 22.68 25.35
CA ALA A 83 -29.81 22.35 25.19
C ALA A 83 -29.51 20.86 25.40
N MET A 84 -30.21 20.19 26.33
CA MET A 84 -30.11 18.73 26.50
C MET A 84 -30.69 17.99 25.28
N ASP A 85 -31.87 18.39 24.82
CA ASP A 85 -32.54 17.76 23.68
C ASP A 85 -31.70 17.90 22.39
N THR A 86 -31.12 19.09 22.15
CA THR A 86 -30.24 19.32 20.99
C THR A 86 -28.94 18.53 21.07
N LYS A 87 -28.35 18.38 22.27
CA LYS A 87 -27.17 17.54 22.49
C LYS A 87 -27.47 16.06 22.22
N GLU A 88 -28.62 15.57 22.67
CA GLU A 88 -29.04 14.19 22.43
C GLU A 88 -29.29 13.94 20.95
N ALA A 89 -30.03 14.84 20.27
CA ALA A 89 -30.25 14.78 18.84
C ALA A 89 -28.94 14.81 18.03
N PHE A 90 -27.99 15.65 18.42
CA PHE A 90 -26.66 15.72 17.78
C PHE A 90 -25.87 14.43 18.00
N SER A 91 -25.90 13.85 19.20
CA SER A 91 -25.22 12.59 19.50
C SER A 91 -25.76 11.43 18.65
N VAL A 92 -27.09 11.36 18.45
CA VAL A 92 -27.73 10.36 17.59
C VAL A 92 -27.29 10.55 16.14
N CYS A 93 -27.42 11.78 15.61
CA CYS A 93 -27.01 12.11 14.24
C CYS A 93 -25.53 11.78 13.98
N MET A 94 -24.64 12.15 14.89
CA MET A 94 -23.21 11.83 14.78
C MET A 94 -22.94 10.32 14.85
N GLY A 95 -23.72 9.57 15.64
CA GLY A 95 -23.67 8.12 15.66
C GLY A 95 -24.02 7.49 14.31
N GLU A 96 -25.08 7.99 13.67
CA GLU A 96 -25.50 7.53 12.34
C GLU A 96 -24.46 7.85 11.26
N VAL A 97 -23.94 9.08 11.24
CA VAL A 97 -22.88 9.50 10.31
C VAL A 97 -21.63 8.64 10.49
N ARG A 98 -21.25 8.36 11.74
CA ARG A 98 -20.12 7.48 12.03
C ARG A 98 -20.33 6.07 11.50
N MET A 99 -21.49 5.46 11.77
CA MET A 99 -21.80 4.12 11.24
C MET A 99 -21.81 4.12 9.71
N MET A 100 -22.35 5.16 9.08
CA MET A 100 -22.37 5.29 7.64
C MET A 100 -20.95 5.37 7.05
N LEU A 101 -20.06 6.15 7.67
CA LEU A 101 -18.65 6.24 7.27
C LEU A 101 -17.94 4.89 7.41
N GLU A 102 -18.04 4.25 8.58
CA GLU A 102 -17.42 2.96 8.85
C GLU A 102 -17.91 1.87 7.87
N SER A 103 -19.22 1.81 7.61
CA SER A 103 -19.82 0.88 6.65
C SER A 103 -19.33 1.14 5.23
N LYS A 104 -19.39 2.39 4.75
CA LYS A 104 -18.95 2.73 3.39
C LYS A 104 -17.46 2.45 3.19
N THR A 105 -16.63 2.74 4.18
CA THR A 105 -15.20 2.45 4.14
C THR A 105 -14.95 0.94 4.07
N ALA A 106 -15.63 0.14 4.90
CA ALA A 106 -15.50 -1.32 4.87
C ALA A 106 -15.97 -1.92 3.53
N ASP A 107 -17.12 -1.47 3.02
CA ASP A 107 -17.66 -1.90 1.73
C ASP A 107 -16.72 -1.55 0.58
N PHE A 108 -16.17 -0.33 0.59
CA PHE A 108 -15.20 0.12 -0.41
C PHE A 108 -13.94 -0.76 -0.43
N PHE A 109 -13.33 -1.02 0.74
CA PHE A 109 -12.15 -1.89 0.82
C PHE A 109 -12.47 -3.33 0.43
N ARG A 110 -13.64 -3.85 0.80
CA ARG A 110 -14.07 -5.19 0.38
C ARG A 110 -14.16 -5.30 -1.15
N VAL A 111 -14.79 -4.33 -1.79
CA VAL A 111 -14.90 -4.31 -3.27
C VAL A 111 -13.52 -4.14 -3.91
N LEU A 112 -12.68 -3.27 -3.37
CA LEU A 112 -11.33 -3.02 -3.90
C LEU A 112 -10.45 -4.27 -3.82
N ILE A 113 -10.39 -4.93 -2.65
CA ILE A 113 -9.64 -6.17 -2.44
C ILE A 113 -10.19 -7.27 -3.36
N GLY A 114 -11.51 -7.43 -3.45
CA GLY A 114 -12.13 -8.41 -4.34
C GLY A 114 -11.78 -8.19 -5.82
N ARG A 115 -11.74 -6.94 -6.27
CA ARG A 115 -11.29 -6.58 -7.63
C ARG A 115 -9.81 -6.87 -7.83
N TYR A 116 -8.96 -6.51 -6.88
CA TYR A 116 -7.53 -6.78 -6.92
C TYR A 116 -7.24 -8.28 -7.04
N CYS A 117 -7.83 -9.11 -6.18
CA CYS A 117 -7.64 -10.57 -6.23
C CYS A 117 -8.13 -11.16 -7.56
N SER A 118 -9.28 -10.69 -8.06
CA SER A 118 -9.82 -11.13 -9.36
C SER A 118 -8.88 -10.77 -10.52
N GLU A 119 -8.30 -9.58 -10.48
CA GLU A 119 -7.32 -9.13 -11.48
C GLU A 119 -6.03 -9.95 -11.42
N MET A 120 -5.52 -10.20 -10.20
CA MET A 120 -4.33 -11.02 -9.98
C MET A 120 -4.53 -12.45 -10.50
N GLN A 121 -5.71 -13.03 -10.26
CA GLN A 121 -6.06 -14.36 -10.76
C GLN A 121 -6.15 -14.39 -12.29
N LYS A 122 -6.75 -13.38 -12.92
CA LYS A 122 -6.80 -13.26 -14.38
C LYS A 122 -5.41 -13.10 -14.98
N ARG A 123 -4.55 -12.27 -14.37
CA ARG A 123 -3.16 -12.09 -14.82
C ARG A 123 -2.41 -13.42 -14.81
N LYS A 124 -2.54 -14.20 -13.73
CA LYS A 124 -1.96 -15.55 -13.64
C LYS A 124 -2.48 -16.47 -14.74
N GLN A 125 -3.80 -16.49 -14.97
CA GLN A 125 -4.41 -17.30 -16.04
C GLN A 125 -3.90 -16.90 -17.44
N LEU A 126 -3.90 -15.62 -17.76
CA LEU A 126 -3.45 -15.10 -19.05
C LEU A 126 -1.96 -15.35 -19.27
N HIS A 127 -1.13 -15.19 -18.23
CA HIS A 127 0.29 -15.50 -18.29
C HIS A 127 0.52 -16.97 -18.64
N ASN A 128 -0.20 -17.88 -17.97
CA ASN A 128 -0.07 -19.31 -18.24
C ASN A 128 -0.55 -19.67 -19.65
N GLN A 129 -1.67 -19.10 -20.10
CA GLN A 129 -2.13 -19.30 -21.47
C GLN A 129 -1.11 -18.83 -22.50
N LEU A 130 -0.46 -17.68 -22.26
CA LEU A 130 0.57 -17.16 -23.15
C LEU A 130 1.79 -18.07 -23.19
N VAL A 131 2.19 -18.62 -22.04
CA VAL A 131 3.29 -19.60 -21.97
C VAL A 131 2.92 -20.90 -22.69
N GLU A 132 1.70 -21.41 -22.50
CA GLU A 132 1.21 -22.64 -23.16
C GLU A 132 1.10 -22.47 -24.69
N ILE A 133 0.60 -21.33 -25.16
CA ILE A 133 0.52 -21.00 -26.60
C ILE A 133 1.92 -20.97 -27.24
N ASN A 134 2.92 -20.49 -26.50
CA ASN A 134 4.31 -20.47 -26.94
C ASN A 134 5.01 -21.84 -26.83
N GLY A 135 4.31 -22.88 -26.38
CA GLY A 135 4.84 -24.23 -26.19
C GLY A 135 5.41 -24.45 -24.79
N ASN A 136 5.05 -25.59 -24.19
CA ASN A 136 5.58 -26.03 -22.89
C ASN A 136 7.06 -26.44 -22.94
N ILE A 137 7.52 -26.83 -24.12
CA ILE A 137 8.94 -27.11 -24.41
C ILE A 137 9.36 -26.11 -25.47
N ARG A 138 10.41 -25.34 -25.17
CA ARG A 138 10.96 -24.32 -26.06
C ARG A 138 12.45 -24.55 -26.25
N VAL A 139 12.89 -24.46 -27.49
CA VAL A 139 14.26 -24.65 -27.92
C VAL A 139 14.78 -23.33 -28.49
N PHE A 140 15.89 -22.86 -27.92
CA PHE A 140 16.59 -21.68 -28.38
C PHE A 140 17.98 -22.03 -28.91
N TYR A 141 18.34 -21.48 -30.06
CA TYR A 141 19.71 -21.54 -30.56
C TYR A 141 20.45 -20.26 -30.20
N ARG A 142 21.50 -20.36 -29.38
CA ARG A 142 22.36 -19.21 -29.06
C ARG A 142 23.64 -19.26 -29.87
N ILE A 143 23.83 -18.29 -30.75
CA ILE A 143 25.06 -18.14 -31.52
C ILE A 143 26.01 -17.24 -30.72
N ARG A 144 27.12 -17.78 -30.22
CA ARG A 144 28.13 -16.98 -29.52
C ARG A 144 29.00 -16.19 -30.51
N PRO A 145 29.52 -15.02 -30.12
CA PRO A 145 30.57 -14.33 -30.87
C PRO A 145 31.79 -15.23 -31.11
N GLN A 146 32.44 -15.07 -32.26
CA GLN A 146 33.71 -15.73 -32.55
C GLN A 146 34.80 -15.22 -31.59
N LEU A 147 35.68 -16.12 -31.16
CA LEU A 147 36.83 -15.76 -30.33
C LEU A 147 38.02 -15.52 -31.24
N GLY A 148 38.50 -14.27 -31.30
CA GLY A 148 39.65 -13.86 -32.12
C GLY A 148 39.28 -13.28 -33.49
N ASP A 149 40.22 -12.57 -34.11
CA ASP A 149 40.08 -11.97 -35.44
C ASP A 149 40.31 -13.03 -36.51
N THR A 150 39.25 -13.76 -36.87
CA THR A 150 39.27 -14.68 -38.00
C THR A 150 38.48 -14.03 -39.13
N LYS A 151 39.13 -13.72 -40.26
CA LYS A 151 38.48 -13.14 -41.46
C LYS A 151 37.64 -14.16 -42.26
N GLU A 152 37.33 -15.31 -41.66
CA GLU A 152 36.54 -16.35 -42.29
C GLU A 152 35.05 -15.99 -42.28
N SER A 153 34.35 -16.35 -43.35
CA SER A 153 32.89 -16.20 -43.40
C SER A 153 32.23 -17.03 -42.29
N PRO A 154 31.19 -16.51 -41.62
CA PRO A 154 30.52 -17.24 -40.56
C PRO A 154 29.89 -18.53 -41.10
N ALA A 155 30.17 -19.66 -40.44
CA ALA A 155 29.59 -20.96 -40.80
C ALA A 155 28.09 -21.06 -40.50
N VAL A 156 27.56 -20.14 -39.70
CA VAL A 156 26.15 -20.08 -39.28
C VAL A 156 25.60 -18.70 -39.65
N VAL A 157 24.51 -18.67 -40.39
CA VAL A 157 23.79 -17.45 -40.78
C VAL A 157 22.34 -17.58 -40.29
N ILE A 158 21.80 -16.53 -39.71
CA ILE A 158 20.39 -16.49 -39.27
C ILE A 158 19.56 -16.03 -40.47
N ASP A 159 18.40 -16.65 -40.69
CA ASP A 159 17.48 -16.26 -41.75
C ASP A 159 16.99 -14.81 -41.53
N GLU A 160 16.96 -14.01 -42.60
CA GLU A 160 16.58 -12.58 -42.52
C GLU A 160 15.08 -12.36 -42.36
N MET A 161 14.27 -13.35 -42.76
CA MET A 161 12.81 -13.31 -42.71
C MET A 161 12.24 -14.08 -41.51
N ASP A 162 12.99 -15.03 -40.96
CA ASP A 162 12.59 -15.85 -39.82
C ASP A 162 13.67 -15.99 -38.74
N ASN A 163 13.46 -15.31 -37.61
CA ASN A 163 14.35 -15.38 -36.44
C ASN A 163 14.34 -16.75 -35.74
N GLY A 164 13.56 -17.74 -36.20
CA GLY A 164 13.55 -19.12 -35.76
C GLY A 164 14.43 -20.06 -36.58
N VAL A 165 15.02 -19.60 -37.70
CA VAL A 165 15.75 -20.47 -38.62
C VAL A 165 17.23 -20.09 -38.71
N VAL A 166 18.10 -21.11 -38.70
CA VAL A 166 19.53 -20.98 -38.98
C VAL A 166 19.93 -21.77 -40.22
N HIS A 167 20.80 -21.17 -41.03
CA HIS A 167 21.46 -21.80 -42.16
C HIS A 167 22.90 -22.15 -41.80
N LEU A 168 23.27 -23.40 -42.07
CA LEU A 168 24.59 -23.98 -41.78
C LEU A 168 25.33 -24.24 -43.10
N ALA A 169 26.54 -23.70 -43.21
CA ALA A 169 27.47 -24.02 -44.28
C ALA A 169 28.47 -25.08 -43.79
N HIS A 170 28.39 -26.28 -44.35
CA HIS A 170 29.30 -27.37 -43.98
C HIS A 170 30.63 -27.24 -44.72
N PRO A 171 31.77 -27.65 -44.12
CA PRO A 171 33.06 -27.68 -44.82
C PRO A 171 33.07 -28.54 -46.09
N SER A 172 32.14 -29.48 -46.21
CA SER A 172 31.93 -30.32 -47.40
C SER A 172 31.23 -29.59 -48.57
N GLY A 173 30.82 -28.33 -48.39
CA GLY A 173 30.06 -27.55 -49.36
C GLY A 173 28.54 -27.76 -49.31
N ARG A 174 28.05 -28.69 -48.47
CA ARG A 174 26.62 -28.90 -48.24
C ARG A 174 26.04 -27.71 -47.44
N LYS A 175 24.81 -27.33 -47.74
CA LYS A 175 24.03 -26.38 -46.95
C LYS A 175 22.88 -27.12 -46.25
N SER A 176 22.59 -26.78 -45.00
CA SER A 176 21.41 -27.26 -44.27
C SER A 176 20.75 -26.13 -43.50
N SER A 177 19.47 -26.27 -43.20
CA SER A 177 18.71 -25.31 -42.40
C SER A 177 18.03 -26.04 -41.25
N GLU A 178 18.06 -25.45 -40.07
CA GLU A 178 17.45 -26.02 -38.86
C GLU A 178 16.56 -24.96 -38.20
N GLY A 179 15.39 -25.40 -37.70
CA GLY A 179 14.42 -24.55 -37.01
C GLY A 179 14.53 -24.66 -35.48
N ALA A 180 14.19 -23.58 -34.80
CA ALA A 180 14.04 -23.46 -33.35
C ALA A 180 12.92 -22.45 -33.04
N ASP A 181 12.48 -22.38 -31.78
CA ASP A 181 11.49 -21.38 -31.37
C ASP A 181 12.03 -19.95 -31.45
N PHE A 182 13.34 -19.78 -31.24
CA PHE A 182 14.04 -18.52 -31.45
C PHE A 182 15.55 -18.72 -31.56
N VAL A 183 16.17 -17.95 -32.43
CA VAL A 183 17.62 -17.87 -32.59
C VAL A 183 18.12 -16.58 -31.95
N ILE A 184 18.95 -16.73 -30.92
CA ILE A 184 19.62 -15.64 -30.21
C ILE A 184 20.90 -15.29 -30.99
N PRO A 185 20.96 -14.09 -31.60
CA PRO A 185 22.11 -13.66 -32.39
C PRO A 185 23.30 -13.28 -31.50
N MET A 186 24.49 -13.22 -32.12
CA MET A 186 25.75 -12.88 -31.43
C MET A 186 25.73 -11.52 -30.75
N ALA A 187 24.92 -10.58 -31.25
CA ALA A 187 24.80 -9.23 -30.72
C ALA A 187 24.01 -9.14 -29.40
N TYR A 188 23.30 -10.19 -28.99
CA TYR A 188 22.48 -10.14 -27.79
C TYR A 188 23.33 -10.12 -26.52
N THR A 189 23.00 -9.20 -25.62
CA THR A 189 23.56 -9.14 -24.26
C THR A 189 22.93 -10.21 -23.36
N GLN A 190 23.57 -10.50 -22.23
CA GLN A 190 23.01 -11.42 -21.22
C GLN A 190 21.63 -10.96 -20.71
N GLU A 191 21.40 -9.66 -20.63
CA GLU A 191 20.11 -9.06 -20.28
C GLU A 191 19.03 -9.38 -21.33
N GLN A 192 19.37 -9.22 -22.61
CA GLN A 192 18.46 -9.52 -23.73
C GLN A 192 18.19 -11.02 -23.86
N ILE A 193 19.17 -11.86 -23.50
CA ILE A 193 18.98 -13.31 -23.39
C ILE A 193 18.00 -13.61 -22.24
N PHE A 194 18.21 -13.00 -21.08
CA PHE A 194 17.38 -13.20 -19.91
C PHE A 194 15.92 -12.81 -20.15
N SER A 195 15.66 -11.70 -20.86
CA SER A 195 14.29 -11.26 -21.16
C SER A 195 13.47 -12.25 -21.98
N LYS A 196 14.12 -13.17 -22.71
CA LYS A 196 13.44 -14.25 -23.45
C LYS A 196 12.98 -15.39 -22.53
N VAL A 197 13.67 -15.59 -21.40
CA VAL A 197 13.40 -16.70 -20.45
C VAL A 197 12.71 -16.23 -19.17
N SER A 198 12.77 -14.94 -18.84
CA SER A 198 12.14 -14.35 -17.65
C SER A 198 10.63 -14.60 -17.51
N PRO A 199 9.82 -14.70 -18.60
CA PRO A 199 8.41 -15.05 -18.45
C PRO A 199 8.21 -16.45 -17.88
N ILE A 200 9.09 -17.40 -18.24
CA ILE A 200 9.03 -18.77 -17.75
C ILE A 200 9.41 -18.81 -16.27
N ILE A 201 10.40 -18.03 -15.84
CA ILE A 201 10.80 -17.92 -14.42
C ILE A 201 9.64 -17.37 -13.56
N THR A 202 8.85 -16.42 -14.08
CA THR A 202 7.64 -15.93 -13.38
C THR A 202 6.64 -17.05 -13.10
N SER A 203 6.55 -18.06 -13.97
CA SER A 203 5.65 -19.20 -13.77
C SER A 203 6.00 -20.03 -12.52
N CYS A 204 7.27 -20.01 -12.07
CA CYS A 204 7.65 -20.63 -10.79
C CYS A 204 6.90 -20.02 -9.61
N ILE A 205 6.78 -18.69 -9.58
CA ILE A 205 6.11 -17.94 -8.51
C ILE A 205 4.62 -18.22 -8.50
N ASP A 206 4.07 -18.52 -9.66
CA ASP A 206 2.67 -18.89 -9.83
C ASP A 206 2.42 -20.39 -9.57
N GLY A 207 3.45 -21.15 -9.17
CA GLY A 207 3.34 -22.55 -8.71
C GLY A 207 3.60 -23.61 -9.78
N TYR A 208 4.28 -23.27 -10.87
CA TYR A 208 4.63 -24.20 -11.94
C TYR A 208 6.08 -24.67 -11.85
N ASN A 209 6.33 -25.92 -12.23
CA ASN A 209 7.68 -26.45 -12.35
C ASN A 209 8.30 -25.96 -13.66
N VAL A 210 9.49 -25.38 -13.57
CA VAL A 210 10.23 -24.85 -14.71
C VAL A 210 11.60 -25.51 -14.74
N CYS A 211 12.05 -25.85 -15.94
CA CYS A 211 13.37 -26.40 -16.15
C CYS A 211 14.07 -25.69 -17.30
N LEU A 212 15.32 -25.29 -17.06
CA LEU A 212 16.15 -24.60 -18.04
C LEU A 212 17.48 -25.31 -18.17
N PHE A 213 17.81 -25.73 -19.39
CA PHE A 213 19.05 -26.43 -19.69
C PHE A 213 19.82 -25.72 -20.78
N ALA A 214 21.14 -25.67 -20.63
CA ALA A 214 22.04 -25.25 -21.68
C ALA A 214 22.74 -26.49 -22.28
N TYR A 215 22.59 -26.70 -23.59
CA TYR A 215 23.17 -27.83 -24.30
C TYR A 215 24.19 -27.37 -25.35
N GLY A 216 25.20 -28.21 -25.62
CA GLY A 216 26.24 -27.96 -26.62
C GLY A 216 27.61 -28.53 -26.24
N HIS A 217 28.57 -28.49 -27.16
CA HIS A 217 29.93 -28.99 -26.94
C HIS A 217 30.75 -28.09 -25.97
N THR A 218 31.92 -28.56 -25.53
CA THR A 218 32.84 -27.75 -24.71
C THR A 218 33.29 -26.50 -25.49
N GLY A 219 33.19 -25.32 -24.87
CA GLY A 219 33.50 -24.04 -25.54
C GLY A 219 32.36 -23.43 -26.37
N SER A 220 31.16 -24.02 -26.39
CA SER A 220 29.99 -23.44 -27.07
C SER A 220 29.35 -22.27 -26.32
N GLY A 221 29.72 -22.05 -25.05
CA GLY A 221 29.21 -20.95 -24.23
C GLY A 221 28.12 -21.31 -23.21
N LYS A 222 27.90 -22.61 -22.92
CA LYS A 222 26.93 -23.06 -21.89
C LYS A 222 27.07 -22.35 -20.54
N THR A 223 28.26 -22.41 -19.94
CA THR A 223 28.58 -21.76 -18.65
C THR A 223 28.42 -20.25 -18.74
N TYR A 224 28.82 -19.64 -19.86
CA TYR A 224 28.61 -18.20 -20.07
C TYR A 224 27.12 -17.84 -20.12
N THR A 225 26.26 -18.66 -20.74
CA THR A 225 24.82 -18.40 -20.78
C THR A 225 24.20 -18.50 -19.38
N MET A 226 24.49 -19.59 -18.66
CA MET A 226 23.83 -19.90 -17.40
C MET A 226 24.39 -19.10 -16.23
N GLU A 227 25.71 -19.03 -16.09
CA GLU A 227 26.37 -18.38 -14.97
C GLU A 227 26.82 -16.96 -15.33
N GLY A 228 27.44 -16.80 -16.50
CA GLY A 228 28.03 -15.54 -16.96
C GLY A 228 29.24 -15.10 -16.11
N PRO A 229 29.99 -14.09 -16.55
CA PRO A 229 31.02 -13.46 -15.71
C PRO A 229 30.40 -12.65 -14.57
N GLU A 230 31.15 -12.41 -13.49
CA GLU A 230 30.70 -11.59 -12.35
C GLU A 230 30.23 -10.18 -12.76
N THR A 231 30.91 -9.59 -13.75
CA THR A 231 30.58 -8.25 -14.27
C THR A 231 29.32 -8.23 -15.15
N ASN A 232 28.89 -9.39 -15.65
CA ASN A 232 27.71 -9.52 -16.51
C ASN A 232 27.03 -10.87 -16.28
N PRO A 233 26.26 -11.01 -15.20
CA PRO A 233 25.72 -12.29 -14.78
C PRO A 233 24.78 -12.90 -15.83
N GLY A 234 24.76 -14.23 -15.87
CA GLY A 234 23.90 -15.02 -16.72
C GLY A 234 22.52 -15.28 -16.13
N ILE A 235 21.87 -16.31 -16.66
CA ILE A 235 20.48 -16.62 -16.34
C ILE A 235 20.30 -16.99 -14.87
N ASN A 236 21.21 -17.76 -14.25
CA ASN A 236 21.06 -18.27 -12.89
C ASN A 236 20.90 -17.15 -11.87
N GLN A 237 21.82 -16.20 -11.83
CA GLN A 237 21.77 -15.10 -10.86
C GLN A 237 20.57 -14.18 -11.13
N ARG A 238 20.31 -13.84 -12.40
CA ARG A 238 19.18 -12.99 -12.78
C ARG A 238 17.83 -13.65 -12.45
N ALA A 239 17.72 -14.96 -12.60
CA ALA A 239 16.52 -15.71 -12.24
C ALA A 239 16.28 -15.67 -10.73
N ILE A 240 17.32 -15.91 -9.93
CA ILE A 240 17.22 -15.83 -8.46
C ILE A 240 16.81 -14.42 -8.04
N MET A 241 17.43 -13.38 -8.61
CA MET A 241 17.05 -11.99 -8.33
C MET A 241 15.58 -11.70 -8.68
N GLN A 242 15.11 -12.14 -9.84
CA GLN A 242 13.71 -11.97 -10.25
C GLN A 242 12.74 -12.68 -9.29
N LEU A 243 13.10 -13.87 -8.77
CA LEU A 243 12.29 -14.59 -7.80
C LEU A 243 12.18 -13.82 -6.48
N PHE A 244 13.29 -13.28 -5.96
CA PHE A 244 13.27 -12.45 -4.75
C PHE A 244 12.48 -11.17 -4.96
N GLU A 245 12.71 -10.45 -6.05
CA GLU A 245 12.00 -9.19 -6.36
C GLU A 245 10.48 -9.40 -6.44
N ALA A 246 10.05 -10.48 -7.08
CA ALA A 246 8.64 -10.78 -7.21
C ALA A 246 8.00 -11.36 -5.93
N ALA A 247 8.79 -12.01 -5.07
CA ALA A 247 8.35 -12.37 -3.72
C ALA A 247 8.17 -11.12 -2.85
N ASP A 248 9.14 -10.21 -2.85
CA ASP A 248 9.08 -8.95 -2.10
C ASP A 248 7.91 -8.07 -2.54
N GLY A 249 7.66 -7.98 -3.85
CA GLY A 249 6.54 -7.23 -4.41
C GLY A 249 5.15 -7.78 -4.05
N ARG A 250 5.07 -8.99 -3.48
CA ARG A 250 3.82 -9.68 -3.06
C ARG A 250 3.79 -10.00 -1.56
N ASN A 251 4.80 -9.58 -0.79
CA ASN A 251 5.00 -9.96 0.61
C ASN A 251 3.91 -9.43 1.57
N GLU A 252 3.11 -8.44 1.15
CA GLU A 252 1.96 -7.99 1.95
C GLU A 252 0.76 -8.95 1.86
N ASP A 253 0.71 -9.78 0.81
CA ASP A 253 -0.42 -10.67 0.50
C ASP A 253 -0.06 -12.16 0.61
N ILE A 254 1.19 -12.55 0.35
CA ILE A 254 1.64 -13.94 0.26
C ILE A 254 3.03 -14.09 0.91
N ASP A 255 3.14 -15.01 1.87
CA ASP A 255 4.43 -15.43 2.42
C ASP A 255 5.11 -16.43 1.48
N TYR A 256 6.34 -16.12 1.05
CA TYR A 256 7.15 -16.98 0.20
C TYR A 256 8.35 -17.55 0.97
N GLU A 257 8.59 -18.85 0.80
CA GLU A 257 9.81 -19.53 1.27
C GLU A 257 10.61 -20.00 0.05
N ILE A 258 11.85 -19.52 -0.08
CA ILE A 258 12.74 -19.85 -1.21
C ILE A 258 13.90 -20.71 -0.69
N ASN A 259 13.93 -21.97 -1.13
CA ASN A 259 14.99 -22.93 -0.81
C ASN A 259 15.86 -23.18 -2.05
N VAL A 260 17.18 -23.18 -1.89
CA VAL A 260 18.15 -23.39 -2.98
C VAL A 260 19.02 -24.60 -2.68
N SER A 261 19.16 -25.47 -3.67
CA SER A 261 20.07 -26.62 -3.65
C SER A 261 20.91 -26.64 -4.93
N MET A 262 22.20 -26.94 -4.80
CA MET A 262 23.12 -27.11 -5.93
C MET A 262 23.70 -28.53 -5.88
N MET A 263 23.80 -29.17 -7.04
CA MET A 263 24.23 -30.55 -7.16
C MET A 263 24.97 -30.76 -8.48
N GLU A 264 25.98 -31.62 -8.47
CA GLU A 264 26.70 -32.04 -9.67
C GLU A 264 26.39 -33.51 -9.99
N ILE A 265 26.15 -33.81 -11.27
CA ILE A 265 26.08 -35.20 -11.77
C ILE A 265 27.32 -35.45 -12.62
N TYR A 266 28.20 -36.33 -12.13
CA TYR A 266 29.39 -36.76 -12.85
C TYR A 266 29.45 -38.29 -12.91
N ASN A 267 29.42 -38.84 -14.12
CA ASN A 267 29.46 -40.28 -14.37
C ASN A 267 28.37 -41.02 -13.56
N GLU A 268 27.10 -40.59 -13.73
CA GLU A 268 25.93 -41.14 -13.03
C GLU A 268 26.02 -41.10 -11.49
N LYS A 269 26.91 -40.28 -10.93
CA LYS A 269 27.04 -40.07 -9.48
C LYS A 269 26.70 -38.64 -9.10
N ILE A 270 25.89 -38.54 -8.06
CA ILE A 270 25.49 -37.31 -7.40
C ILE A 270 26.61 -36.85 -6.47
N ARG A 271 26.99 -35.57 -6.55
CA ARG A 271 27.94 -34.91 -5.66
C ARG A 271 27.40 -33.57 -5.18
#